data_AF-A0A9D7VQ04-F1
#
_entry.id   AF-A0A9D7VQ04-F1
#
_cell.length_a   1.000
_cell.length_b   1.000
_cell.length_c   1.000
_cell.angle_alpha   90.00
_cell.angle_beta   90.00
_cell.angle_gamma   90.00
#
_symmetry.space_group_name_H-M   'P 1'
#
loop_
_entity.id
_entity.type
_entity.pdbx_description
1 polymer ?
#
loop_
_entity_poly.entity_id
_entity_poly.type
_entity_poly.pdbx_seq_one_letter_code
_entity_poly.pdbx_strand_id
1 'polypeptide(L)'
;MKNADIALYQTKARGRNGWTLFNPELRQRVERRHALAQALRAGIPRGQIAIALQPVVSLTAPHAYSFEALARWTYEGAPVPPLEFVSVAEENGLGVQLGQCVIEGACKHLQRLEAAGIVPGHVAINIATSQLKDPGLPTGWRNAWRASP
;
A
#
# COMPACT_ATOMS: atom_id res chain seq x y z
N MET A 1 0.53 2.35 -23.55
CA MET A 1 0.97 3.66 -23.02
C MET A 1 0.75 3.71 -21.53
N LYS A 2 1.81 3.57 -20.71
CA LYS A 2 1.83 3.90 -19.26
C LYS A 2 3.27 3.84 -18.68
N ASN A 3 4.25 4.30 -19.47
CA ASN A 3 5.65 4.39 -19.07
C ASN A 3 5.98 5.75 -18.40
N ALA A 4 4.96 6.54 -18.05
CA ALA A 4 5.14 7.95 -17.70
C ALA A 4 5.67 8.17 -16.26
N ASP A 5 5.35 7.29 -15.31
CA ASP A 5 5.66 7.57 -13.90
C ASP A 5 6.96 6.91 -13.40
N ILE A 6 7.45 5.87 -14.09
CA ILE A 6 8.76 5.27 -13.78
C ILE A 6 9.91 6.11 -14.37
N ALA A 7 9.66 6.81 -15.48
CA ALA A 7 10.63 7.71 -16.10
C ALA A 7 10.85 8.99 -15.27
N LEU A 8 9.81 9.53 -14.62
CA LEU A 8 9.92 10.81 -13.89
C LEU A 8 10.88 10.72 -12.68
N TYR A 9 10.92 9.56 -12.00
CA TYR A 9 11.84 9.34 -10.88
C TYR A 9 13.28 9.04 -11.31
N GLN A 10 13.48 8.49 -12.53
CA GLN A 10 14.82 8.14 -13.02
C GLN A 10 15.51 9.29 -13.79
N THR A 11 14.74 10.16 -14.45
CA THR A 11 15.29 11.15 -15.40
C THR A 11 15.89 12.40 -14.71
N LYS A 12 15.62 12.64 -13.42
CA LYS A 12 16.24 13.76 -12.68
C LYS A 12 17.63 13.46 -12.10
N ALA A 13 18.10 12.21 -12.13
CA ALA A 13 19.41 11.87 -11.57
C ALA A 13 20.58 11.90 -12.58
N ARG A 14 20.33 11.88 -13.91
CA ARG A 14 21.43 11.68 -14.88
C ARG A 14 21.37 12.49 -16.20
N GLY A 15 20.54 13.52 -16.28
CA GLY A 15 20.56 14.42 -17.44
C GLY A 15 19.98 13.82 -18.71
N ARG A 16 19.35 14.68 -19.52
CA ARG A 16 18.72 14.32 -20.80
C ARG A 16 19.77 13.74 -21.77
N ASN A 17 19.45 12.61 -22.40
CA ASN A 17 20.28 11.75 -23.28
C ASN A 17 21.28 10.80 -22.59
N GLY A 18 20.78 9.70 -22.03
CA GLY A 18 21.64 8.61 -21.56
C GLY A 18 21.17 7.24 -22.05
N TRP A 19 22.06 6.52 -22.73
CA TRP A 19 21.97 5.06 -22.83
C TRP A 19 22.34 4.48 -21.46
N THR A 20 21.52 3.60 -20.91
CA THR A 20 21.82 2.97 -19.62
C THR A 20 22.59 1.68 -19.88
N LEU A 21 23.90 1.69 -19.63
CA LEU A 21 24.73 0.48 -19.66
C LEU A 21 24.20 -0.51 -18.63
N PHE A 22 24.01 -1.76 -19.02
CA PHE A 22 23.56 -2.86 -18.16
C PHE A 22 24.59 -3.09 -17.05
N ASN A 23 24.44 -2.40 -15.92
CA ASN A 23 25.34 -2.49 -14.77
C ASN A 23 24.81 -3.51 -13.73
N PRO A 24 25.68 -4.04 -12.84
CA PRO A 24 25.27 -5.01 -11.82
C PRO A 24 24.13 -4.51 -10.91
N GLU A 25 24.05 -3.20 -10.66
CA GLU A 25 23.00 -2.58 -9.83
C GLU A 25 21.61 -2.73 -10.47
N LEU A 26 21.50 -2.59 -11.79
CA LEU A 26 20.24 -2.81 -12.51
C LEU A 26 19.81 -4.26 -12.45
N ARG A 27 20.75 -5.21 -12.58
CA ARG A 27 20.45 -6.64 -12.44
C ARG A 27 19.91 -6.95 -11.04
N GLN A 28 20.59 -6.49 -10.00
CA GLN A 28 20.15 -6.69 -8.61
C GLN A 28 18.77 -6.09 -8.36
N ARG A 29 18.48 -4.92 -8.93
CA ARG A 29 17.15 -4.30 -8.81
C ARG A 29 16.06 -5.13 -9.47
N VAL A 30 16.31 -5.68 -10.67
CA VAL A 30 15.34 -6.54 -11.36
C VAL A 30 15.10 -7.82 -10.57
N GLU A 31 16.17 -8.48 -10.10
CA GLU A 31 16.09 -9.70 -9.29
C GLU A 31 15.31 -9.45 -7.99
N ARG A 32 15.61 -8.36 -7.28
CA ARG A 32 14.87 -7.96 -6.07
C ARG A 32 13.39 -7.76 -6.35
N ARG A 33 13.03 -7.00 -7.40
CA ARG A 33 11.62 -6.77 -7.75
C ARG A 33 10.89 -8.07 -8.09
N HIS A 34 11.54 -8.98 -8.80
CA HIS A 34 10.98 -10.30 -9.10
C HIS A 34 10.74 -11.12 -7.82
N ALA A 35 11.71 -11.15 -6.91
CA ALA A 35 11.59 -11.85 -5.63
C ALA A 35 10.44 -11.27 -4.78
N LEU A 36 10.36 -9.94 -4.66
CA LEU A 36 9.27 -9.28 -3.94
C LEU A 36 7.90 -9.56 -4.57
N ALA A 37 7.81 -9.61 -5.90
CA ALA A 37 6.55 -9.92 -6.58
C ALA A 37 6.04 -11.33 -6.28
N GLN A 38 6.95 -12.32 -6.29
CA GLN A 38 6.63 -13.70 -5.91
C GLN A 38 6.21 -13.78 -4.44
N ALA A 39 6.95 -13.11 -3.56
CA ALA A 39 6.66 -13.08 -2.14
C ALA A 39 5.32 -12.39 -1.82
N LEU A 40 5.01 -11.27 -2.46
CA LEU A 40 3.71 -10.59 -2.32
C LEU A 40 2.55 -11.47 -2.78
N ARG A 41 2.69 -12.14 -3.93
CA ARG A 41 1.66 -13.05 -4.45
C ARG A 41 1.31 -14.16 -3.46
N ALA A 42 2.31 -14.67 -2.73
CA ALA A 42 2.09 -15.67 -1.68
C ALA A 42 1.67 -15.06 -0.33
N GLY A 43 2.18 -13.88 -0.01
CA GLY A 43 2.08 -13.25 1.31
C GLY A 43 0.77 -12.49 1.55
N ILE A 44 0.23 -11.83 0.53
CA ILE A 44 -1.03 -11.09 0.63
C ILE A 44 -2.17 -12.01 1.10
N PRO A 45 -2.44 -13.17 0.47
CA PRO A 45 -3.51 -14.08 0.93
C PRO A 45 -3.26 -14.68 2.31
N ARG A 46 -2.01 -14.70 2.79
CA ARG A 46 -1.61 -15.22 4.10
C ARG A 46 -1.67 -14.15 5.21
N GLY A 47 -2.16 -12.95 4.91
CA GLY A 47 -2.27 -11.87 5.89
C GLY A 47 -0.93 -11.29 6.33
N GLN A 48 0.12 -11.35 5.47
CA GLN A 48 1.44 -10.80 5.79
C GLN A 48 1.52 -9.26 5.67
N ILE A 49 0.45 -8.63 5.20
CA ILE A 49 0.33 -7.18 5.16
C ILE A 49 -0.28 -6.71 6.48
N ALA A 50 0.53 -6.07 7.32
CA ALA A 50 0.08 -5.44 8.54
C ALA A 50 -0.39 -4.01 8.26
N ILE A 51 -1.28 -3.49 9.12
CA ILE A 51 -1.78 -2.12 9.05
C ILE A 51 -1.31 -1.38 10.30
N ALA A 52 -0.66 -0.24 10.10
CA ALA A 52 -0.34 0.71 11.15
C ALA A 52 -1.28 1.91 11.03
N LEU A 53 -1.78 2.42 12.15
CA LEU A 53 -2.56 3.66 12.20
C LEU A 53 -1.66 4.82 12.63
N GLN A 54 -1.53 5.83 11.78
CA GLN A 54 -0.83 7.07 12.09
C GLN A 54 -1.85 8.15 12.48
N PRO A 55 -1.80 8.71 13.71
CA PRO A 55 -2.68 9.80 14.09
C PRO A 55 -2.45 11.06 13.23
N VAL A 56 -3.54 11.71 12.87
CA VAL A 56 -3.58 13.01 12.23
C VAL A 56 -4.33 13.95 13.17
N VAL A 57 -3.65 15.02 13.59
CA VAL A 57 -4.16 15.96 14.58
C VAL A 57 -4.42 17.33 13.94
N SER A 58 -5.59 17.90 14.22
CA SER A 58 -5.88 19.27 13.78
C SER A 58 -5.25 20.27 14.74
N LEU A 59 -4.52 21.25 14.20
CA LEU A 59 -3.91 22.34 14.97
C LEU A 59 -4.94 23.38 15.43
N THR A 60 -6.07 23.50 14.73
CA THR A 60 -7.14 24.46 15.03
C THR A 60 -8.33 23.83 15.75
N ALA A 61 -8.46 22.50 15.69
CA ALA A 61 -9.51 21.73 16.37
C ALA A 61 -8.88 20.58 17.18
N PRO A 62 -8.33 20.85 18.38
CA PRO A 62 -7.51 19.90 19.15
C PRO A 62 -8.23 18.62 19.61
N HIS A 63 -9.55 18.53 19.43
CA HIS A 63 -10.37 17.35 19.75
C HIS A 63 -10.76 16.53 18.50
N ALA A 64 -10.35 16.98 17.30
CA ALA A 64 -10.55 16.23 16.07
C ALA A 64 -9.35 15.31 15.84
N TYR A 65 -9.57 14.01 16.05
CA TYR A 65 -8.60 12.96 15.75
C TYR A 65 -9.05 12.21 14.51
N SER A 66 -8.12 12.02 13.58
CA SER A 66 -8.27 11.08 12.48
C SER A 66 -7.03 10.21 12.40
N PHE A 67 -7.08 9.15 11.60
CA PHE A 67 -5.94 8.28 11.38
C PHE A 67 -5.70 8.05 9.89
N GLU A 68 -4.45 7.87 9.51
CA GLU A 68 -4.09 7.28 8.24
C GLU A 68 -3.72 5.81 8.44
N ALA A 69 -4.39 4.91 7.72
CA ALA A 69 -4.07 3.49 7.68
C ALA A 69 -2.97 3.24 6.65
N LEU A 70 -1.82 2.80 7.14
CA LEU A 70 -0.62 2.61 6.36
C LEU A 70 -0.22 1.14 6.32
N ALA A 71 -0.10 0.60 5.10
CA ALA A 71 0.37 -0.77 4.88
C ALA A 71 1.82 -0.94 5.33
N ARG A 72 2.11 -2.08 5.95
CA ARG A 72 3.42 -2.50 6.41
C ARG A 72 3.66 -3.93 5.96
N TRP A 73 4.84 -4.19 5.41
CA TRP A 73 5.22 -5.52 4.98
C TRP A 73 6.67 -5.80 5.36
N THR A 74 6.91 -7.03 5.77
CA THR A 74 8.24 -7.55 6.13
C THR A 74 8.56 -8.70 5.19
N TYR A 75 9.75 -8.69 4.61
CA TYR A 75 10.26 -9.74 3.75
C TYR A 75 11.62 -10.19 4.29
N GLU A 76 11.77 -11.50 4.51
CA GLU A 76 13.01 -12.09 5.06
C GLU A 76 13.49 -11.41 6.36
N GLY A 77 12.55 -11.02 7.22
CA GLY A 77 12.86 -10.38 8.51
C GLY A 77 13.18 -8.87 8.42
N ALA A 78 13.21 -8.28 7.23
CA ALA A 78 13.44 -6.85 7.04
C ALA A 78 12.17 -6.12 6.57
N PRO A 79 11.89 -4.91 7.09
CA PRO A 79 10.78 -4.11 6.60
C PRO A 79 11.03 -3.68 5.15
N VAL A 80 10.01 -3.82 4.30
CA VAL A 80 10.04 -3.33 2.91
C VAL A 80 9.30 -2.00 2.85
N PRO A 81 9.90 -0.94 2.26
CA PRO A 81 9.25 0.36 2.14
C PRO A 81 7.89 0.26 1.42
N PRO A 82 6.84 0.96 1.91
CA PRO A 82 5.52 1.01 1.26
C PRO A 82 5.58 1.36 -0.23
N LEU A 83 6.37 2.38 -0.57
CA LEU A 83 6.52 2.80 -1.96
C LEU A 83 7.10 1.68 -2.85
N GLU A 84 8.01 0.86 -2.32
CA GLU A 84 8.62 -0.24 -3.07
C GLU A 84 7.61 -1.35 -3.33
N PHE A 85 6.99 -1.91 -2.28
CA PHE A 85 6.11 -3.06 -2.44
C PHE A 85 4.77 -2.71 -3.09
N VAL A 86 4.26 -1.48 -2.92
CA VAL A 86 3.06 -1.02 -3.63
C VAL A 86 3.32 -0.94 -5.13
N SER A 87 4.46 -0.35 -5.54
CA SER A 87 4.87 -0.31 -6.95
C SER A 87 5.03 -1.72 -7.53
N VAL A 88 5.67 -2.63 -6.80
CA VAL A 88 5.79 -4.03 -7.24
C VAL A 88 4.40 -4.69 -7.37
N ALA A 89 3.50 -4.48 -6.41
CA ALA A 89 2.15 -5.02 -6.47
C ALA A 89 1.37 -4.50 -7.69
N GLU A 90 1.41 -3.20 -7.96
CA GLU A 90 0.71 -2.60 -9.10
C GLU A 90 1.22 -3.12 -10.45
N GLU A 91 2.55 -3.16 -10.64
CA GLU A 91 3.18 -3.65 -11.87
C GLU A 91 2.88 -5.14 -12.14
N ASN A 92 2.57 -5.91 -11.09
CA ASN A 92 2.31 -7.35 -11.17
C ASN A 92 0.81 -7.71 -11.07
N GLY A 93 -0.09 -6.72 -11.14
CA GLY A 93 -1.54 -6.94 -11.08
C GLY A 93 -2.08 -7.34 -9.70
N LEU A 94 -1.28 -7.18 -8.65
CA LEU A 94 -1.64 -7.49 -7.25
C LEU A 94 -2.25 -6.29 -6.52
N GLY A 95 -2.31 -5.11 -7.14
CA GLY A 95 -2.77 -3.87 -6.51
C GLY A 95 -4.18 -3.97 -5.90
N VAL A 96 -5.13 -4.61 -6.59
CA VAL A 96 -6.50 -4.81 -6.07
C VAL A 96 -6.50 -5.74 -4.85
N GLN A 97 -5.73 -6.84 -4.89
CA GLN A 97 -5.63 -7.77 -3.77
C GLN A 97 -4.97 -7.11 -2.55
N LEU A 98 -3.90 -6.36 -2.77
CA LEU A 98 -3.24 -5.58 -1.72
C LEU A 98 -4.21 -4.57 -1.11
N GLY A 99 -4.92 -3.82 -1.94
CA GLY A 99 -5.91 -2.84 -1.52
C GLY A 99 -7.04 -3.45 -0.69
N GLN A 100 -7.53 -4.63 -1.05
CA GLN A 100 -8.54 -5.34 -0.27
C GLN A 100 -8.02 -5.71 1.13
N CYS A 101 -6.78 -6.21 1.24
CA CYS A 101 -6.18 -6.47 2.56
C CYS A 101 -6.05 -5.20 3.41
N VAL A 102 -5.72 -4.06 2.78
CA VAL A 102 -5.63 -2.78 3.50
C VAL A 102 -7.00 -2.35 4.02
N ILE A 103 -8.04 -2.45 3.21
CA ILE A 103 -9.42 -2.13 3.61
C ILE A 103 -9.86 -3.01 4.78
N GLU A 104 -9.69 -4.33 4.67
CA GLU A 104 -10.06 -5.28 5.71
C GLU A 104 -9.30 -5.03 7.02
N GLY A 105 -7.98 -4.80 6.93
CA GLY A 105 -7.16 -4.53 8.10
C GLY A 105 -7.52 -3.21 8.78
N ALA A 106 -7.93 -2.19 8.02
CA ALA A 106 -8.38 -0.92 8.57
C ALA A 106 -9.78 -1.03 9.21
N CYS A 107 -10.74 -1.74 8.61
CA CYS A 107 -12.03 -2.02 9.22
C CYS A 107 -11.87 -2.75 10.57
N LYS A 108 -10.98 -3.75 10.63
CA LYS A 108 -10.66 -4.46 11.88
C LYS A 108 -10.07 -3.54 12.95
N HIS A 109 -9.23 -2.59 12.57
CA HIS A 109 -8.69 -1.62 13.54
C HIS A 109 -9.77 -0.65 14.03
N LEU A 110 -10.62 -0.15 13.13
CA LEU A 110 -11.74 0.73 13.48
C LEU A 110 -12.65 0.09 14.53
N GLN A 111 -13.07 -1.16 14.32
CA GLN A 111 -13.92 -1.86 15.29
C GLN A 111 -13.22 -2.11 16.62
N ARG A 112 -11.92 -2.40 16.62
CA ARG A 112 -11.14 -2.53 17.87
C ARG A 112 -11.11 -1.22 18.66
N LEU A 113 -11.01 -0.09 17.96
CA LEU A 113 -11.06 1.23 18.58
C LEU A 113 -12.46 1.51 19.14
N GLU A 114 -13.52 1.23 18.37
CA GLU A 114 -14.91 1.38 18.82
C GLU A 114 -15.20 0.51 20.05
N ALA A 115 -14.77 -0.76 20.05
CA ALA A 115 -14.91 -1.67 21.17
C ALA A 115 -14.13 -1.22 22.41
N ALA A 116 -13.05 -0.46 22.22
CA ALA A 116 -12.27 0.16 23.30
C ALA A 116 -12.85 1.51 23.77
N GLY A 117 -14.00 1.94 23.23
CA GLY A 117 -14.62 3.24 23.55
C GLY A 117 -13.92 4.44 22.91
N ILE A 118 -13.01 4.21 21.97
CA ILE A 118 -12.32 5.26 21.21
C ILE A 118 -13.15 5.53 19.95
N VAL A 119 -13.54 6.79 19.75
CA VAL A 119 -14.21 7.23 18.51
C VAL A 119 -13.12 7.77 17.57
N PRO A 120 -12.71 7.01 16.54
CA PRO A 120 -11.51 7.32 15.75
C PRO A 120 -11.69 8.45 14.74
N GLY A 121 -12.84 9.13 14.73
CA GLY A 121 -13.18 10.14 13.73
C GLY A 121 -13.13 9.53 12.33
N HIS A 122 -12.28 10.10 11.46
CA HIS A 122 -12.06 9.60 10.10
C HIS A 122 -10.82 8.72 10.00
N VAL A 123 -10.88 7.66 9.19
CA VAL A 123 -9.70 6.88 8.80
C VAL A 123 -9.48 7.01 7.31
N ALA A 124 -8.34 7.57 6.93
CA ALA A 124 -7.87 7.68 5.56
C ALA A 124 -7.14 6.40 5.14
N ILE A 125 -7.42 5.90 3.94
CA ILE A 125 -6.80 4.69 3.38
C ILE A 125 -6.28 5.03 1.98
N ASN A 126 -5.05 4.61 1.70
CA ASN A 126 -4.44 4.77 0.39
C ASN A 126 -5.01 3.73 -0.58
N ILE A 127 -5.47 4.19 -1.75
CA ILE A 127 -6.10 3.35 -2.78
C ILE A 127 -5.24 3.41 -4.05
N ALA A 128 -4.92 2.25 -4.60
CA ALA A 128 -4.22 2.14 -5.89
C ALA A 128 -5.08 2.73 -7.01
N THR A 129 -4.45 3.35 -8.02
CA THR A 129 -5.21 3.96 -9.14
C THR A 129 -5.99 2.90 -9.94
N SER A 130 -5.49 1.66 -9.98
CA SER A 130 -6.18 0.52 -10.58
C SER A 130 -7.45 0.15 -9.83
N GLN A 131 -7.41 0.20 -8.49
CA GLN A 131 -8.54 -0.11 -7.63
C GLN A 131 -9.62 0.98 -7.66
N LEU A 132 -9.24 2.25 -7.84
CA LEU A 132 -10.21 3.34 -8.03
C LEU A 132 -11.09 3.15 -9.28
N LYS A 133 -10.59 2.43 -10.27
CA LYS A 133 -11.32 2.12 -11.52
C LYS A 133 -12.13 0.83 -11.43
N ASP A 134 -11.99 0.08 -10.34
CA ASP A 134 -12.72 -1.18 -10.13
C ASP A 134 -14.15 -0.87 -9.67
N PRO A 135 -15.19 -1.21 -10.45
CA PRO A 135 -16.59 -1.03 -10.05
C PRO A 135 -16.95 -1.82 -8.78
N GLY A 136 -16.18 -2.86 -8.45
CA GLY A 136 -16.36 -3.67 -7.25
C GLY A 136 -15.92 -2.97 -5.96
N LEU A 137 -15.17 -1.86 -6.05
CA LEU A 137 -14.59 -1.17 -4.89
C LEU A 137 -15.62 -0.86 -3.79
N PRO A 138 -16.78 -0.21 -4.05
CA PRO A 138 -17.77 0.08 -3.00
C PRO A 138 -18.36 -1.17 -2.35
N THR A 139 -18.43 -2.28 -3.07
CA THR A 139 -18.89 -3.56 -2.54
C THR A 139 -17.83 -4.20 -1.65
N GLY A 140 -16.54 -4.12 -2.03
CA GLY A 140 -15.42 -4.56 -1.21
C GLY A 140 -15.38 -3.89 0.16
N TRP A 141 -15.60 -2.57 0.21
CA TRP A 141 -15.72 -1.81 1.46
C TRP A 141 -16.87 -2.29 2.35
N ARG A 142 -18.08 -2.43 1.78
CA ARG A 142 -19.26 -2.88 2.54
C ARG A 142 -19.07 -4.27 3.12
N ASN A 143 -18.45 -5.18 2.35
CA ASN A 143 -18.18 -6.53 2.80
C ASN A 143 -17.13 -6.56 3.91
N ALA A 144 -16.03 -5.82 3.77
CA ALA A 144 -14.98 -5.73 4.78
C ALA A 144 -15.49 -5.17 6.12
N TRP A 145 -16.36 -4.14 6.08
CA TRP A 145 -16.99 -3.60 7.27
C TRP A 145 -17.91 -4.62 7.97
N ARG A 146 -18.74 -5.35 7.20
CA ARG A 146 -19.69 -6.34 7.75
C ARG A 146 -19.02 -7.61 8.26
N ALA A 147 -17.89 -8.00 7.67
CA ALA A 147 -17.18 -9.25 7.99
C ALA A 147 -16.22 -9.10 9.18
N SER A 148 -16.01 -7.86 9.66
CA SER A 148 -15.18 -7.62 10.83
C SER A 148 -16.07 -7.78 12.09
N PRO A 149 -15.65 -8.61 13.07
CA PRO A 149 -16.49 -9.09 14.19
C PRO A 149 -16.79 -8.06 15.28
#